data_AF-A0A511TAJ4-F1
#
_entry.id   AF-A0A511TAJ4-F1
#
_cell.length_a   1.000
_cell.length_b   1.000
_cell.length_c   1.000
_cell.angle_alpha   90.00
_cell.angle_beta   90.00
_cell.angle_gamma   90.00
#
_symmetry.space_group_name_H-M   'P 1'
#
loop_
_entity.id
_entity.type
_entity.pdbx_description
1 polymer ?
#
loop_
_entity_poly.entity_id
_entity_poly.type
_entity_poly.pdbx_seq_one_letter_code
_entity_poly.pdbx_strand_id
1 'polypeptide(L)'
;MGKQGLFIAVASAVVLLSAPGGAREPRAAPPGCAKTIPLTAKLVEDAAESGLQGVESRDDLLIGTLSYLREPREAAEAASGTVVFIKGAKGWRAVLPQHEENEVGVYLASKGRRLVVVTQRQIGDPGQSFTVVGTSDDFATSTCATLPFPRALNQPTWNGEYLSPHDLDLDSRGRGVLIGSASLERQEEPPRTLWFSYATRDGGRTWGAPRSLTGQQDAPSGTLVPAHRVEAPALVADLRAFVAGRAAPSDARR
;
A
#
# COMPACT_ATOMS: atom_id res chain seq x y z
N MET A 1 4.08 43.78 -82.08
CA MET A 1 3.69 42.39 -82.40
C MET A 1 3.88 41.57 -81.13
N GLY A 2 2.78 41.17 -80.51
CA GLY A 2 2.77 40.57 -79.18
C GLY A 2 3.13 39.09 -79.17
N LYS A 3 3.67 38.64 -78.03
CA LYS A 3 3.61 37.25 -77.60
C LYS A 3 3.25 37.22 -76.12
N GLN A 4 2.14 36.55 -75.85
CA GLN A 4 1.54 36.33 -74.54
C GLN A 4 2.42 35.36 -73.73
N GLY A 5 2.75 35.75 -72.50
CA GLY A 5 3.36 34.88 -71.50
C GLY A 5 2.30 34.39 -70.52
N LEU A 6 2.08 33.09 -70.52
CA LEU A 6 1.12 32.35 -69.68
C LEU A 6 1.64 32.31 -68.23
N PHE A 7 0.91 32.88 -67.27
CA PHE A 7 1.18 32.71 -65.84
C PHE A 7 0.50 31.43 -65.36
N ILE A 8 1.28 30.41 -64.97
CA ILE A 8 0.78 29.23 -64.25
C ILE A 8 0.93 29.50 -62.76
N ALA A 9 -0.20 29.70 -62.07
CA ALA A 9 -0.26 29.72 -60.61
C ALA A 9 -0.26 28.27 -60.09
N VAL A 10 0.80 27.88 -59.38
CA VAL A 10 0.85 26.60 -58.66
C VAL A 10 0.20 26.82 -57.30
N ALA A 11 -1.03 26.32 -57.14
CA ALA A 11 -1.69 26.25 -55.84
C ALA A 11 -1.11 25.07 -55.06
N SER A 12 -0.25 25.34 -54.08
CA SER A 12 0.22 24.34 -53.13
C SER A 12 -0.93 23.97 -52.17
N ALA A 13 -1.57 22.83 -52.41
CA ALA A 13 -2.47 22.20 -51.46
C ALA A 13 -1.65 21.64 -50.29
N VAL A 14 -1.67 22.34 -49.15
CA VAL A 14 -1.18 21.80 -47.88
C VAL A 14 -2.21 20.76 -47.41
N VAL A 15 -1.91 19.48 -47.60
CA VAL A 15 -2.64 18.39 -46.96
C VAL A 15 -2.20 18.34 -45.50
N LEU A 16 -3.00 18.96 -44.62
CA LEU A 16 -2.91 18.73 -43.18
C LEU A 16 -3.37 17.29 -42.91
N LEU A 17 -2.41 16.39 -42.76
CA LEU A 17 -2.64 15.08 -42.15
C LEU A 17 -2.95 15.31 -40.67
N SER A 18 -4.23 15.47 -40.36
CA SER A 18 -4.76 15.34 -39.00
C SER A 18 -4.55 13.89 -38.57
N ALA A 19 -3.42 13.62 -37.92
CA ALA A 19 -3.26 12.38 -37.17
C ALA A 19 -4.43 12.32 -36.18
N PRO A 20 -5.21 11.22 -36.12
CA PRO A 20 -6.18 11.06 -35.06
C PRO A 20 -5.37 11.05 -33.77
N GLY A 21 -5.44 12.16 -33.03
CA GLY A 21 -4.95 12.23 -31.68
C GLY A 21 -5.67 11.13 -30.92
N GLY A 22 -4.96 10.04 -30.67
CA GLY A 22 -5.44 8.98 -29.81
C GLY A 22 -5.83 9.65 -28.52
N ALA A 23 -7.15 9.77 -28.31
CA ALA A 23 -7.70 10.13 -27.02
C ALA A 23 -7.08 9.13 -26.06
N ARG A 24 -6.12 9.61 -25.28
CA ARG A 24 -5.50 8.83 -24.21
C ARG A 24 -6.67 8.47 -23.32
N GLU A 25 -7.10 7.22 -23.43
CA GLU A 25 -8.12 6.64 -22.58
C GLU A 25 -7.82 7.13 -21.16
N PRO A 26 -8.78 7.75 -20.46
CA PRO A 26 -8.58 8.15 -19.07
C PRO A 26 -8.09 6.89 -18.38
N ARG A 27 -6.81 6.89 -17.98
CA ARG A 27 -6.22 5.80 -17.22
C ARG A 27 -7.19 5.60 -16.07
N ALA A 28 -7.87 4.45 -16.04
CA ALA A 28 -8.83 4.16 -15.00
C ALA A 28 -8.16 4.54 -13.67
N ALA A 29 -8.83 5.36 -12.87
CA ALA A 29 -8.32 5.71 -11.56
C ALA A 29 -7.91 4.38 -10.91
N PRO A 30 -6.67 4.25 -10.40
CA PRO A 30 -6.24 3.00 -9.79
C PRO A 30 -7.32 2.59 -8.79
N PRO A 31 -7.73 1.30 -8.78
CA PRO A 31 -8.79 0.85 -7.88
C PRO A 31 -8.49 1.37 -6.48
N GLY A 32 -9.48 2.04 -5.88
CA GLY A 32 -9.29 2.68 -4.58
C GLY A 32 -8.74 1.67 -3.58
N CYS A 33 -7.51 1.89 -3.16
CA CYS A 33 -6.87 1.12 -2.11
C CYS A 33 -7.30 1.65 -0.74
N ALA A 34 -7.04 0.89 0.32
CA ALA A 34 -7.58 1.13 1.65
C ALA A 34 -9.11 1.20 1.69
N LYS A 35 -9.75 0.03 1.79
CA LYS A 35 -11.21 -0.06 1.83
C LYS A 35 -11.70 -0.11 3.28
N THR A 36 -12.66 0.75 3.62
CA THR A 36 -13.42 0.56 4.87
C THR A 36 -14.33 -0.64 4.71
N ILE A 37 -14.27 -1.58 5.64
CA ILE A 37 -15.07 -2.80 5.64
C ILE A 37 -16.08 -2.81 6.81
N PRO A 38 -17.19 -3.55 6.69
CA PRO A 38 -18.15 -3.66 7.79
C PRO A 38 -17.49 -4.18 9.06
N LEU A 39 -17.60 -3.41 10.14
CA LEU A 39 -17.09 -3.80 11.45
C LEU A 39 -18.12 -4.68 12.15
N THR A 40 -17.82 -5.98 12.27
CA THR A 40 -18.69 -6.99 12.90
C THR A 40 -17.95 -7.69 14.05
N ALA A 41 -18.70 -8.32 14.96
CA ALA A 41 -18.08 -9.12 16.03
C ALA A 41 -17.19 -10.25 15.47
N LYS A 42 -17.66 -10.97 14.44
CA LYS A 42 -16.88 -12.02 13.78
C LYS A 42 -15.57 -11.49 13.18
N LEU A 43 -15.57 -10.32 12.56
CA LEU A 43 -14.34 -9.70 12.03
C LEU A 43 -13.32 -9.42 13.15
N VAL A 44 -13.79 -8.93 14.30
CA VAL A 44 -12.92 -8.65 15.44
C VAL A 44 -12.34 -9.93 16.02
N GLU A 45 -13.16 -10.98 16.17
CA GLU A 45 -12.67 -12.28 16.66
C GLU A 45 -11.67 -12.93 15.69
N ASP A 46 -11.95 -12.92 14.38
CA ASP A 46 -11.01 -13.44 13.36
C ASP A 46 -9.64 -12.77 13.43
N ALA A 47 -9.63 -11.44 13.62
CA ALA A 47 -8.40 -10.68 13.76
C ALA A 47 -7.71 -10.94 15.12
N ALA A 48 -8.48 -11.11 16.20
CA ALA A 48 -7.97 -11.40 17.53
C ALA A 48 -7.33 -12.79 17.62
N GLU A 49 -7.91 -13.81 16.99
CA GLU A 49 -7.33 -15.16 16.87
C GLU A 49 -5.98 -15.13 16.16
N SER A 50 -5.78 -14.18 15.25
CA SER A 50 -4.53 -13.99 14.51
C SER A 50 -3.54 -13.05 15.21
N GLY A 51 -3.81 -12.65 16.46
CA GLY A 51 -2.91 -11.80 17.26
C GLY A 51 -3.08 -10.30 17.01
N LEU A 52 -4.28 -9.77 17.30
CA LEU A 52 -4.55 -8.34 17.22
C LEU A 52 -3.67 -7.53 18.18
N GLN A 53 -2.93 -6.55 17.66
CA GLN A 53 -1.95 -5.75 18.43
C GLN A 53 -2.28 -4.26 18.35
N GLY A 54 -1.91 -3.51 19.39
CA GLY A 54 -1.88 -2.06 19.36
C GLY A 54 -0.58 -1.52 18.78
N VAL A 55 -0.52 -0.21 18.62
CA VAL A 55 0.70 0.50 18.24
C VAL A 55 1.12 1.41 19.38
N GLU A 56 2.35 1.26 19.89
CA GLU A 56 2.80 1.85 21.17
C GLU A 56 2.52 3.35 21.28
N SER A 57 2.74 4.10 20.21
CA SER A 57 2.55 5.55 20.18
C SER A 57 1.12 5.99 19.82
N ARG A 58 0.14 5.07 19.79
CA ARG A 58 -1.25 5.31 19.39
C ARG A 58 -2.21 4.52 20.29
N ASP A 59 -3.05 5.22 21.03
CA ASP A 59 -4.09 4.63 21.89
C ASP A 59 -5.43 4.38 21.16
N ASP A 60 -5.47 4.62 19.85
CA ASP A 60 -6.65 4.59 19.01
C ASP A 60 -6.51 3.62 17.82
N LEU A 61 -5.43 2.84 17.76
CA LEU A 61 -5.06 2.03 16.59
C LEU A 61 -4.77 0.58 16.99
N LEU A 62 -5.45 -0.36 16.34
CA LEU A 62 -5.11 -1.78 16.36
C LEU A 62 -4.80 -2.28 14.95
N ILE A 63 -3.86 -3.20 14.83
CA ILE A 63 -3.48 -3.85 13.57
C ILE A 63 -3.54 -5.35 13.78
N GLY A 64 -4.21 -6.05 12.87
CA GLY A 64 -4.33 -7.49 12.88
C GLY A 64 -4.30 -8.05 11.46
N THR A 65 -4.46 -9.36 11.38
CA THR A 65 -4.48 -10.10 10.12
C THR A 65 -5.76 -10.91 10.01
N LEU A 66 -6.33 -10.95 8.81
CA LEU A 66 -7.46 -11.80 8.47
C LEU A 66 -6.96 -12.90 7.54
N SER A 67 -7.16 -14.15 7.95
CA SER A 67 -6.80 -15.31 7.14
C SER A 67 -7.58 -15.34 5.83
N TYR A 68 -6.90 -15.68 4.73
CA TYR A 68 -7.53 -15.98 3.44
C TYR A 68 -8.29 -17.33 3.45
N LEU A 69 -8.12 -18.12 4.52
CA LEU A 69 -8.81 -19.40 4.74
C LEU A 69 -9.98 -19.27 5.74
N ARG A 70 -10.38 -18.05 6.11
CA ARG A 70 -11.45 -17.86 7.11
C ARG A 70 -12.83 -18.22 6.53
N GLU A 71 -13.68 -18.82 7.37
CA GLU A 71 -15.06 -19.13 7.01
C GLU A 71 -16.04 -18.03 7.47
N PRO A 72 -17.09 -17.74 6.68
CA PRO A 72 -17.38 -18.32 5.36
C PRO A 72 -16.40 -17.82 4.28
N ARG A 73 -16.07 -18.65 3.29
CA ARG A 73 -15.13 -18.31 2.20
C ARG A 73 -15.43 -16.96 1.52
N GLU A 74 -16.70 -16.61 1.33
CA GLU A 74 -17.12 -15.34 0.74
C GLU A 74 -16.63 -14.14 1.58
N ALA A 75 -16.52 -14.30 2.90
CA ALA A 75 -15.94 -13.28 3.77
C ALA A 75 -14.43 -13.16 3.55
N ALA A 76 -13.71 -14.26 3.37
CA ALA A 76 -12.28 -14.24 3.03
C ALA A 76 -12.03 -13.54 1.69
N GLU A 77 -12.83 -13.88 0.67
CA GLU A 77 -12.76 -13.27 -0.68
C GLU A 77 -13.16 -11.79 -0.66
N ALA A 78 -14.03 -11.36 0.27
CA ALA A 78 -14.35 -9.95 0.46
C ALA A 78 -13.27 -9.19 1.24
N ALA A 79 -12.54 -9.89 2.13
CA ALA A 79 -11.64 -9.32 3.12
C ALA A 79 -10.69 -10.36 3.71
N SER A 80 -9.43 -10.30 3.30
CA SER A 80 -8.26 -11.05 3.79
C SER A 80 -7.03 -10.14 3.75
N GLY A 81 -5.98 -10.51 4.48
CA GLY A 81 -4.77 -9.70 4.64
C GLY A 81 -4.81 -8.85 5.90
N THR A 82 -4.05 -7.75 5.93
CA THR A 82 -4.01 -6.86 7.09
C THR A 82 -5.29 -6.05 7.24
N VAL A 83 -5.78 -5.98 8.47
CA VAL A 83 -6.86 -5.10 8.90
C VAL A 83 -6.36 -4.13 9.95
N VAL A 84 -6.77 -2.87 9.80
CA VAL A 84 -6.49 -1.79 10.73
C VAL A 84 -7.81 -1.35 11.36
N PHE A 85 -7.91 -1.40 12.69
CA PHE A 85 -9.03 -0.87 13.43
C PHE A 85 -8.66 0.49 14.01
N ILE A 86 -9.51 1.48 13.81
CA ILE A 86 -9.24 2.86 14.22
C ILE A 86 -10.40 3.39 15.03
N LYS A 87 -10.09 3.86 16.23
CA LYS A 87 -11.03 4.54 17.13
C LYS A 87 -11.09 6.02 16.77
N GLY A 88 -12.29 6.50 16.45
CA GLY A 88 -12.55 7.92 16.22
C GLY A 88 -13.68 8.44 17.10
N ALA A 89 -14.03 9.71 16.91
CA ALA A 89 -15.11 10.37 17.67
C ALA A 89 -16.48 9.68 17.49
N LYS A 90 -16.70 9.01 16.35
CA LYS A 90 -17.94 8.26 16.04
C LYS A 90 -17.85 6.77 16.42
N GLY A 91 -16.81 6.38 17.15
CA GLY A 91 -16.49 5.00 17.48
C GLY A 91 -15.51 4.36 16.52
N TRP A 92 -15.57 3.03 16.42
CA TRP A 92 -14.60 2.23 15.68
C TRP A 92 -14.95 2.03 14.20
N ARG A 93 -13.91 1.91 13.39
CA ARG A 93 -13.98 1.46 12.00
C ARG A 93 -12.88 0.45 11.69
N ALA A 94 -13.12 -0.41 10.72
CA ALA A 94 -12.14 -1.35 10.17
C ALA A 94 -11.77 -0.95 8.74
N VAL A 95 -10.48 -0.95 8.45
CA VAL A 95 -9.90 -0.61 7.15
C VAL A 95 -8.99 -1.73 6.70
N LEU A 96 -9.13 -2.18 5.46
CA LEU A 96 -8.16 -3.05 4.79
C LEU A 96 -7.25 -2.18 3.92
N PRO A 97 -5.98 -1.93 4.31
CA PRO A 97 -5.06 -1.15 3.49
C PRO A 97 -4.95 -1.68 2.07
N GLN A 98 -4.86 -3.00 1.93
CA GLN A 98 -4.88 -3.68 0.65
C GLN A 98 -5.34 -5.13 0.83
N HIS A 99 -6.27 -5.58 -0.03
CA HIS A 99 -6.83 -6.92 0.03
C HIS A 99 -5.80 -7.99 -0.36
N GLU A 100 -5.81 -9.15 0.32
CA GLU A 100 -4.86 -10.28 0.14
C GLU A 100 -3.39 -9.97 0.47
N GLU A 101 -3.12 -8.79 1.04
CA GLU A 101 -1.77 -8.37 1.39
C GLU A 101 -1.60 -8.27 2.91
N ASN A 102 -0.51 -8.87 3.40
CA ASN A 102 -0.05 -8.69 4.77
C ASN A 102 0.80 -7.45 4.87
N GLU A 103 0.65 -6.75 5.98
CA GLU A 103 1.62 -5.78 6.42
C GLU A 103 2.99 -6.45 6.61
N VAL A 104 4.00 -5.71 6.16
CA VAL A 104 5.41 -6.00 6.33
C VAL A 104 6.16 -4.81 6.92
N GLY A 105 5.51 -3.64 7.03
CA GLY A 105 6.02 -2.51 7.82
C GLY A 105 4.95 -1.47 8.09
N VAL A 106 4.98 -0.86 9.27
CA VAL A 106 4.13 0.27 9.66
C VAL A 106 5.02 1.41 10.11
N TYR A 107 4.74 2.61 9.60
CA TYR A 107 5.52 3.80 9.91
C TYR A 107 4.59 4.95 10.27
N LEU A 108 4.95 5.67 11.33
CA LEU A 108 4.16 6.77 11.89
C LEU A 108 4.98 8.05 11.90
N ALA A 109 4.34 9.18 11.62
CA ALA A 109 4.99 10.45 11.88
C ALA A 109 5.07 10.71 13.38
N SER A 110 6.20 11.26 13.85
CA SER A 110 6.36 11.70 15.25
C SER A 110 5.35 12.78 15.68
N LYS A 111 4.75 13.48 14.72
CA LYS A 111 3.70 14.48 14.93
C LYS A 111 2.57 14.32 13.91
N GLY A 112 1.34 14.48 14.38
CA GLY A 112 0.13 14.39 13.56
C GLY A 112 -0.39 12.96 13.39
N ARG A 113 -1.21 12.74 12.36
CA ARG A 113 -1.89 11.45 12.09
C ARG A 113 -1.37 10.73 10.84
N ARG A 114 -0.17 11.10 10.38
CA ARG A 114 0.41 10.47 9.20
C ARG A 114 0.83 9.05 9.54
N LEU A 115 0.34 8.11 8.73
CA LEU A 115 0.55 6.68 8.84
C LEU A 115 0.86 6.14 7.45
N VAL A 116 1.87 5.29 7.35
CA VAL A 116 2.20 4.51 6.16
C VAL A 116 2.20 3.04 6.55
N VAL A 117 1.45 2.24 5.81
CA VAL A 117 1.44 0.78 5.91
C VAL A 117 2.03 0.23 4.62
N VAL A 118 3.12 -0.52 4.73
CA VAL A 118 3.70 -1.28 3.62
C VAL A 118 3.12 -2.68 3.69
N THR A 119 2.42 -3.09 2.63
CA THR A 119 1.81 -4.41 2.51
C THR A 119 2.44 -5.19 1.36
N GLN A 120 2.28 -6.51 1.41
CA GLN A 120 2.78 -7.43 0.42
C GLN A 120 1.86 -8.66 0.32
N ARG A 121 1.66 -9.17 -0.89
CA ARG A 121 0.74 -10.28 -1.15
C ARG A 121 1.14 -11.56 -0.41
N GLN A 122 0.16 -12.25 0.17
CA GLN A 122 0.38 -13.48 0.93
C GLN A 122 0.70 -14.71 0.05
N ILE A 123 0.34 -14.69 -1.23
CA ILE A 123 0.40 -15.86 -2.10
C ILE A 123 1.73 -15.86 -2.87
N GLY A 124 2.54 -16.88 -2.61
CA GLY A 124 3.97 -17.02 -2.99
C GLY A 124 4.27 -17.18 -4.48
N ASP A 125 3.68 -16.35 -5.33
CA ASP A 125 4.09 -16.23 -6.73
C ASP A 125 5.37 -15.38 -6.84
N PRO A 126 6.29 -15.69 -7.78
CA PRO A 126 7.45 -14.85 -8.04
C PRO A 126 7.08 -13.40 -8.34
N GLY A 127 7.88 -12.46 -7.86
CA GLY A 127 7.76 -11.04 -8.22
C GLY A 127 6.84 -10.20 -7.33
N GLN A 128 6.69 -10.57 -6.06
CA GLN A 128 5.82 -9.85 -5.13
C GLN A 128 6.27 -8.40 -4.93
N SER A 129 5.45 -7.47 -5.40
CA SER A 129 5.59 -6.03 -5.18
C SER A 129 5.12 -5.64 -3.79
N PHE A 130 5.74 -4.61 -3.22
CA PHE A 130 5.14 -3.88 -2.09
C PHE A 130 3.99 -3.00 -2.56
N THR A 131 2.95 -2.89 -1.76
CA THR A 131 2.01 -1.78 -1.83
C THR A 131 2.26 -0.85 -0.64
N VAL A 132 2.60 0.40 -0.93
CA VAL A 132 2.74 1.45 0.09
C VAL A 132 1.42 2.19 0.19
N VAL A 133 0.76 2.09 1.35
CA VAL A 133 -0.52 2.73 1.65
C VAL A 133 -0.29 3.86 2.64
N GLY A 134 -0.45 5.10 2.20
CA GLY A 134 -0.29 6.29 3.02
C GLY A 134 -1.62 6.97 3.36
N THR A 135 -1.73 7.50 4.58
CA THR A 135 -2.83 8.38 5.01
C THR A 135 -2.33 9.47 5.96
N SER A 136 -3.13 10.52 6.15
CA SER A 136 -2.90 11.58 7.15
C SER A 136 -4.17 11.96 7.93
N ASP A 137 -5.26 11.22 7.71
CA ASP A 137 -6.59 11.44 8.28
C ASP A 137 -7.25 10.11 8.68
N ASP A 138 -6.40 9.20 9.17
CA ASP A 138 -6.78 7.86 9.62
C ASP A 138 -7.47 7.02 8.54
N PHE A 139 -7.13 7.19 7.26
CA PHE A 139 -7.79 6.57 6.10
C PHE A 139 -9.19 7.11 5.83
N ALA A 140 -9.49 8.37 6.17
CA ALA A 140 -10.62 9.04 5.51
C ALA A 140 -10.29 9.30 4.03
N THR A 141 -9.01 9.55 3.75
CA THR A 141 -8.38 9.49 2.44
C THR A 141 -7.12 8.62 2.50
N SER A 142 -6.82 7.97 1.39
CA SER A 142 -5.66 7.09 1.24
C SER A 142 -4.96 7.37 -0.09
N THR A 143 -3.68 7.08 -0.10
CA THR A 143 -2.85 7.05 -1.32
C THR A 143 -2.16 5.71 -1.37
N CYS A 144 -2.13 5.07 -2.54
CA CYS A 144 -1.36 3.85 -2.71
C CYS A 144 -0.50 3.86 -3.94
N ALA A 145 0.62 3.19 -3.79
CA ALA A 145 1.53 2.91 -4.87
C ALA A 145 2.03 1.48 -4.73
N THR A 146 1.90 0.72 -5.81
CA THR A 146 2.57 -0.57 -5.95
C THR A 146 3.98 -0.33 -6.46
N LEU A 147 4.97 -0.80 -5.73
CA LEU A 147 6.38 -0.63 -6.06
C LEU A 147 6.82 -1.77 -6.98
N PRO A 148 7.48 -1.46 -8.11
CA PRO A 148 7.89 -2.50 -9.04
C PRO A 148 8.93 -3.44 -8.40
N PHE A 149 8.75 -4.74 -8.61
CA PHE A 149 9.70 -5.74 -8.15
C PHE A 149 11.06 -5.58 -8.87
N PRO A 150 12.20 -5.67 -8.17
CA PRO A 150 13.51 -5.53 -8.79
C PRO A 150 13.77 -6.65 -9.81
N ARG A 151 14.09 -6.28 -11.05
CA ARG A 151 14.42 -7.25 -12.10
C ARG A 151 15.59 -8.17 -11.72
N ALA A 152 16.51 -7.67 -10.89
CA ALA A 152 17.63 -8.45 -10.38
C ALA A 152 17.17 -9.69 -9.59
N LEU A 153 15.99 -9.64 -8.95
CA LEU A 153 15.39 -10.74 -8.20
C LEU A 153 14.51 -11.67 -9.04
N ASN A 154 14.27 -11.35 -10.31
CA ASN A 154 13.46 -12.15 -11.22
C ASN A 154 14.35 -12.99 -12.15
N GLN A 155 15.18 -13.87 -11.56
CA GLN A 155 16.02 -14.79 -12.33
C GLN A 155 15.28 -16.09 -12.61
N PRO A 156 15.47 -16.73 -13.80
CA PRO A 156 14.75 -17.96 -14.16
C PRO A 156 14.96 -19.15 -13.22
N THR A 157 16.08 -19.18 -12.50
CA THR A 157 16.42 -20.23 -11.53
C THR A 157 16.03 -19.88 -10.10
N TRP A 158 15.46 -18.70 -9.87
CA TRP A 158 15.08 -18.19 -8.56
C TRP A 158 13.57 -18.29 -8.40
N ASN A 159 13.11 -18.82 -7.27
CA ASN A 159 11.72 -19.17 -7.03
C ASN A 159 11.26 -18.57 -5.70
N GLY A 160 10.34 -17.61 -5.77
CA GLY A 160 9.69 -17.07 -4.58
C GLY A 160 10.47 -15.97 -3.86
N GLU A 161 11.38 -15.28 -4.56
CA GLU A 161 12.12 -14.18 -3.91
C GLU A 161 11.16 -13.06 -3.56
N TYR A 162 11.30 -12.59 -2.33
CA TYR A 162 10.50 -11.52 -1.80
C TYR A 162 11.39 -10.42 -1.25
N LEU A 163 10.86 -9.20 -1.27
CA LEU A 163 11.48 -8.10 -0.58
C LEU A 163 10.95 -8.03 0.84
N SER A 164 11.83 -7.70 1.78
CA SER A 164 11.47 -7.30 3.13
C SER A 164 11.77 -5.82 3.28
N PRO A 165 10.84 -4.98 3.75
CA PRO A 165 11.16 -3.59 4.04
C PRO A 165 12.15 -3.54 5.20
N HIS A 166 13.15 -2.69 5.07
CA HIS A 166 14.15 -2.47 6.10
C HIS A 166 13.91 -1.14 6.81
N ASP A 167 13.75 -0.07 6.04
CA ASP A 167 13.53 1.27 6.55
C ASP A 167 12.73 2.12 5.57
N LEU A 168 11.93 3.05 6.08
CA LEU A 168 11.16 4.00 5.28
C LEU A 168 11.08 5.32 6.01
N ASP A 169 11.46 6.39 5.31
CA ASP A 169 11.26 7.74 5.82
C ASP A 169 10.93 8.73 4.71
N LEU A 170 10.16 9.76 5.08
CA LEU A 170 9.70 10.85 4.25
C LEU A 170 9.95 12.19 4.96
N ASP A 171 10.53 13.15 4.24
CA ASP A 171 10.67 14.53 4.68
C ASP A 171 9.31 15.27 4.67
N SER A 172 9.30 16.47 5.27
CA SER A 172 8.10 17.32 5.34
C SER A 172 7.60 17.81 3.97
N ARG A 173 8.38 17.67 2.91
CA ARG A 173 8.01 17.98 1.52
C ARG A 173 7.50 16.73 0.78
N GLY A 174 7.43 15.58 1.44
CA GLY A 174 7.00 14.31 0.86
C GLY A 174 8.08 13.62 0.03
N ARG A 175 9.34 14.06 0.09
CA ARG A 175 10.44 13.31 -0.54
C ARG A 175 10.96 12.28 0.44
N GLY A 176 11.29 11.10 -0.04
CA GLY A 176 11.79 10.08 0.85
C GLY A 176 12.17 8.80 0.15
N VAL A 177 12.54 7.81 0.95
CA VAL A 177 13.14 6.56 0.48
C VAL A 177 12.55 5.39 1.27
N LEU A 178 12.25 4.30 0.57
CA LEU A 178 12.06 2.97 1.13
C LEU A 178 13.31 2.17 0.82
N ILE A 179 13.92 1.60 1.83
CA ILE A 179 14.97 0.60 1.71
C ILE A 179 14.34 -0.77 1.94
N GLY A 180 14.67 -1.71 1.07
CA GLY A 180 14.28 -3.11 1.24
C GLY A 180 15.42 -4.05 0.89
N SER A 181 15.32 -5.28 1.39
CA SER A 181 16.29 -6.34 1.16
C SER A 181 15.63 -7.62 0.69
N ALA A 182 16.38 -8.45 -0.03
CA ALA A 182 16.00 -9.83 -0.32
C ALA A 182 17.14 -10.76 0.09
N SER A 183 16.83 -11.74 0.92
CA SER A 183 17.75 -12.82 1.28
C SER A 183 17.73 -13.88 0.20
N LEU A 184 18.91 -14.23 -0.31
CA LEU A 184 19.08 -15.30 -1.30
C LEU A 184 19.75 -16.49 -0.62
N GLU A 185 19.02 -17.59 -0.52
CA GLU A 185 19.51 -18.86 -0.02
C GLU A 185 19.41 -19.90 -1.13
N ARG A 186 20.56 -20.45 -1.55
CA ARG A 186 20.64 -21.46 -2.61
C ARG A 186 21.49 -22.62 -2.14
N GLN A 187 21.15 -23.83 -2.59
CA GLN A 187 21.94 -25.01 -2.27
C GLN A 187 23.36 -24.93 -2.84
N GLU A 188 23.56 -24.22 -3.95
CA GLU A 188 24.83 -24.15 -4.69
C GLU A 188 25.53 -22.78 -4.62
N GLU A 189 24.93 -21.77 -3.97
CA GLU A 189 25.55 -20.45 -3.77
C GLU A 189 25.62 -20.09 -2.28
N PRO A 190 26.69 -19.45 -1.81
CA PRO A 190 26.72 -18.88 -0.46
C PRO A 190 25.53 -17.93 -0.23
N PRO A 191 24.88 -17.97 0.94
CA PRO A 191 23.82 -17.04 1.27
C PRO A 191 24.29 -15.59 1.14
N ARG A 192 23.45 -14.73 0.54
CA ARG A 192 23.73 -13.31 0.42
C ARG A 192 22.45 -12.49 0.45
N THR A 193 22.58 -11.23 0.85
CA THR A 193 21.47 -10.27 0.87
C THR A 193 21.66 -9.24 -0.23
N LEU A 194 20.63 -9.05 -1.05
CA LEU A 194 20.58 -7.95 -2.01
C LEU A 194 19.77 -6.79 -1.43
N TRP A 195 20.24 -5.57 -1.66
CA TRP A 195 19.67 -4.35 -1.11
C TRP A 195 19.16 -3.44 -2.21
N PHE A 196 17.99 -2.82 -1.98
CA PHE A 196 17.33 -1.96 -2.95
C PHE A 196 16.78 -0.70 -2.29
N SER A 197 16.76 0.40 -3.05
CA SER A 197 16.09 1.64 -2.67
C SER A 197 15.01 2.03 -3.67
N TYR A 198 13.94 2.61 -3.15
CA TYR A 198 12.86 3.24 -3.91
C TYR A 198 12.74 4.68 -3.44
N ALA A 199 12.66 5.63 -4.37
CA ALA A 199 12.55 7.04 -4.03
C ALA A 199 11.17 7.60 -4.41
N THR A 200 10.61 8.45 -3.56
CA THR A 200 9.40 9.24 -3.83
C THR A 200 9.69 10.74 -3.72
N ARG A 201 8.86 11.55 -4.37
CA ARG A 201 8.92 13.02 -4.31
C ARG A 201 7.59 13.67 -3.97
N ASP A 202 6.54 12.88 -3.74
CA ASP A 202 5.15 13.34 -3.64
C ASP A 202 4.40 12.70 -2.47
N GLY A 203 5.14 12.36 -1.42
CA GLY A 203 4.62 11.81 -0.18
C GLY A 203 4.25 10.34 -0.29
N GLY A 204 4.87 9.59 -1.20
CA GLY A 204 4.62 8.17 -1.41
C GLY A 204 3.49 7.86 -2.38
N ARG A 205 2.94 8.87 -3.09
CA ARG A 205 1.90 8.67 -4.11
C ARG A 205 2.46 8.00 -5.36
N THR A 206 3.70 8.32 -5.71
CA THR A 206 4.46 7.67 -6.76
C THR A 206 5.86 7.33 -6.27
N TRP A 207 6.42 6.25 -6.82
CA TRP A 207 7.75 5.78 -6.51
C TRP A 207 8.54 5.53 -7.79
N GLY A 208 9.83 5.83 -7.75
CA GLY A 208 10.76 5.50 -8.82
C GLY A 208 11.01 3.99 -8.92
N ALA A 209 11.64 3.58 -10.03
CA ALA A 209 12.15 2.22 -10.18
C ALA A 209 13.19 1.87 -9.09
N PRO A 210 13.29 0.58 -8.69
CA PRO A 210 14.26 0.15 -7.71
C PRO A 210 15.68 0.42 -8.17
N ARG A 211 16.54 0.84 -7.24
CA ARG A 211 17.98 0.96 -7.44
C ARG A 211 18.70 -0.01 -6.52
N SER A 212 19.56 -0.85 -7.07
CA SER A 212 20.43 -1.71 -6.28
C SER A 212 21.39 -0.88 -5.44
N LEU A 213 21.61 -1.32 -4.21
CA LEU A 213 22.58 -0.76 -3.27
C LEU A 213 23.73 -1.77 -3.10
N THR A 214 24.90 -1.26 -2.73
CA THR A 214 26.09 -2.09 -2.47
C THR A 214 26.04 -2.80 -1.13
N GLY A 215 25.10 -2.45 -0.26
CA GLY A 215 24.91 -3.00 1.08
C GLY A 215 23.73 -2.34 1.78
N GLN A 216 23.55 -2.70 3.06
CA GLN A 216 22.54 -2.10 3.93
C GLN A 216 22.76 -0.59 4.05
N GLN A 217 21.65 0.15 3.99
CA GLN A 217 21.59 1.58 4.23
C GLN A 217 20.30 1.90 4.96
N ASP A 218 20.30 2.96 5.75
CA ASP A 218 19.08 3.50 6.34
C ASP A 218 18.46 4.53 5.38
N ALA A 219 17.14 4.73 5.49
CA ALA A 219 16.50 5.81 4.78
C ALA A 219 17.01 7.15 5.34
N PRO A 220 17.19 8.19 4.50
CA PRO A 220 17.55 9.51 5.01
C PRO A 220 16.50 10.01 6.01
N SER A 221 16.94 10.41 7.20
CA SER A 221 16.04 10.81 8.28
C SER A 221 15.08 11.91 7.86
N GLY A 222 13.82 11.71 8.20
CA GLY A 222 12.68 12.54 7.86
C GLY A 222 11.75 12.68 9.07
N THR A 223 10.50 12.29 8.88
CA THR A 223 9.43 12.50 9.86
C THR A 223 8.81 11.21 10.38
N LEU A 224 9.04 10.10 9.68
CA LEU A 224 8.48 8.81 9.99
C LEU A 224 9.41 8.00 10.87
N VAL A 225 8.83 7.18 11.74
CA VAL A 225 9.53 6.17 12.52
C VAL A 225 8.81 4.84 12.37
N PRO A 226 9.53 3.71 12.36
CA PRO A 226 8.90 2.40 12.46
C PRO A 226 8.00 2.31 13.69
N ALA A 227 6.81 1.78 13.52
CA ALA A 227 5.86 1.61 14.59
C ALA A 227 6.16 0.34 15.40
N HIS A 228 6.19 0.47 16.72
CA HIS A 228 6.31 -0.67 17.62
C HIS A 228 4.93 -1.24 17.94
N ARG A 229 4.77 -2.55 17.70
CA ARG A 229 3.55 -3.27 18.05
C ARG A 229 3.61 -3.75 19.49
N VAL A 230 2.51 -3.59 20.19
CA VAL A 230 2.40 -3.92 21.61
C VAL A 230 1.09 -4.64 21.88
N GLU A 231 1.06 -5.45 22.94
CA GLU A 231 -0.20 -5.95 23.47
C GLU A 231 -1.05 -4.78 23.96
N ALA A 232 -2.33 -4.75 23.57
CA ALA A 232 -3.24 -3.67 23.92
C ALA A 232 -4.59 -4.22 24.42
N PRO A 233 -4.61 -5.02 25.51
CA PRO A 233 -5.83 -5.73 25.94
C PRO A 233 -6.99 -4.79 26.26
N ALA A 234 -6.73 -3.60 26.82
CA ALA A 234 -7.76 -2.60 27.09
C ALA A 234 -8.39 -2.06 25.78
N LEU A 235 -7.57 -1.85 24.75
CA LEU A 235 -8.02 -1.34 23.46
C LEU A 235 -8.81 -2.41 22.69
N VAL A 236 -8.36 -3.66 22.75
CA VAL A 236 -9.09 -4.82 22.21
C VAL A 236 -10.44 -5.00 22.93
N ALA A 237 -10.48 -4.86 24.26
CA ALA A 237 -11.72 -4.94 25.04
C ALA A 237 -12.71 -3.82 24.66
N ASP A 238 -12.22 -2.59 24.47
CA ASP A 238 -13.02 -1.45 24.00
C ASP A 238 -13.63 -1.69 22.60
N LEU A 239 -12.83 -2.21 21.66
CA LEU A 239 -13.31 -2.61 20.33
C LEU A 239 -14.41 -3.69 20.41
N ARG A 240 -14.20 -4.73 21.24
CA ARG A 240 -15.19 -5.80 21.47
C ARG A 240 -16.49 -5.27 22.08
N ALA A 241 -16.40 -4.40 23.09
CA ALA A 241 -17.56 -3.79 23.72
C ALA A 241 -18.36 -2.94 22.71
N PHE A 242 -17.68 -2.20 21.84
CA PHE A 242 -18.32 -1.40 20.80
C PHE A 242 -19.13 -2.23 19.82
N VAL A 243 -18.58 -3.35 19.33
CA VAL A 243 -19.30 -4.23 18.39
C VAL A 243 -20.42 -5.01 19.06
N ALA A 244 -20.28 -5.40 20.33
CA ALA A 244 -21.34 -6.01 21.11
C ALA A 244 -22.53 -5.05 21.33
N GLY A 245 -22.25 -3.78 21.64
CA GLY A 245 -23.28 -2.74 21.80
C GLY A 245 -24.07 -2.42 20.52
N ARG A 246 -23.51 -2.71 19.34
CA ARG A 246 -24.22 -2.61 18.04
C ARG A 246 -25.11 -3.82 17.74
N ALA A 247 -24.79 -4.99 18.28
CA ALA A 247 -25.54 -6.22 18.07
C ALA A 247 -26.76 -6.34 18.99
N ALA A 248 -26.83 -5.57 20.08
CA ALA A 248 -27.98 -5.54 20.97
C ALA A 248 -29.20 -4.95 20.24
N PRO A 249 -30.34 -5.67 20.16
CA PRO A 249 -31.55 -5.13 19.57
C PRO A 249 -32.02 -3.88 20.33
N SER A 250 -32.52 -2.89 19.59
CA SER A 250 -32.97 -1.57 20.08
C SER A 250 -34.12 -1.61 21.10
N ASP A 251 -34.65 -2.79 21.42
CA ASP A 251 -35.85 -2.97 22.24
C ASP A 251 -35.59 -2.95 23.75
N ALA A 252 -34.33 -2.84 24.19
CA ALA A 252 -33.99 -2.71 25.62
C ALA A 252 -33.97 -1.25 26.14
N ARG A 253 -34.44 -0.27 25.35
CA ARG A 253 -34.59 1.13 25.78
C ARG A 253 -36.03 1.61 25.62
N ARG A 254 -36.94 1.06 26.41
CA ARG A 254 -38.18 1.74 26.83
C ARG A 254 -38.53 1.37 28.25
#